data_AF-A0A7J3BC13-F1
#
_entry.id   AF-A0A7J3BC13-F1
#
_cell.length_a   1.000
_cell.length_b   1.000
_cell.length_c   1.000
_cell.angle_alpha   90.00
_cell.angle_beta   90.00
_cell.angle_gamma   90.00
#
_symmetry.space_group_name_H-M   'P 1'
#
loop_
_entity.id
_entity.type
_entity.pdbx_description
1 polymer ?
#
loop_
_entity_poly.entity_id
_entity_poly.type
_entity_poly.pdbx_seq_one_letter_code
_entity_poly.pdbx_strand_id
1 'polypeptide(L)' 'MPVDVIADSSFLLAQAEAGLDVDRELTRVFGRKVRLVIPQPVLDEVQRIAAQGSPKARRKARFVLERLTGYGTVNSS' A
#
# COMPACT_ATOMS: atom_id res chain seq x y z
N MET A 1 20.46 0.56 8.18
CA MET A 1 19.31 -0.35 8.17
C MET A 1 18.12 0.36 7.53
N PRO A 2 17.19 -0.33 6.84
CA PRO A 2 15.97 0.31 6.35
C PRO A 2 15.07 0.77 7.51
N VAL A 3 14.17 1.71 7.27
CA VAL A 3 13.06 2.03 8.19
C VAL A 3 11.85 1.22 7.78
N ASP A 4 11.22 0.54 8.73
CA ASP A 4 9.95 -0.14 8.49
C ASP A 4 8.82 0.86 8.62
N VAL A 5 8.01 0.95 7.56
CA VAL A 5 6.86 1.86 7.51
C VAL A 5 5.61 1.04 7.31
N ILE A 6 4.73 1.06 8.30
CA ILE A 6 3.42 0.45 8.19
C ILE A 6 2.54 1.37 7.34
N ALA A 7 1.96 0.83 6.26
CA ALA A 7 0.98 1.53 5.45
C ALA A 7 -0.43 1.07 5.80
N ASP A 8 -1.36 2.02 5.90
CA ASP A 8 -2.78 1.74 6.05
C ASP A 8 -3.50 1.68 4.68
N SER A 9 -4.76 1.27 4.68
CA SER A 9 -5.55 1.16 3.44
C SER A 9 -5.76 2.52 2.77
N SER A 10 -5.91 3.59 3.57
CA SER A 10 -6.16 4.94 3.07
C SER A 10 -4.97 5.49 2.28
N PHE A 11 -3.75 5.32 2.80
CA PHE A 11 -2.51 5.69 2.13
C PHE A 11 -2.36 4.93 0.82
N LEU A 12 -2.49 3.60 0.85
CA LEU A 12 -2.34 2.76 -0.35
C LEU A 12 -3.32 3.18 -1.46
N LEU A 13 -4.58 3.44 -1.10
CA LEU A 13 -5.60 3.87 -2.06
C LEU A 13 -5.37 5.30 -2.59
N ALA A 14 -4.77 6.18 -1.79
CA ALA A 14 -4.38 7.51 -2.23
C ALA A 14 -3.25 7.46 -3.28
N GLN A 15 -2.30 6.52 -3.14
CA GLN A 15 -1.22 6.35 -4.11
C GLN A 15 -1.71 6.00 -5.52
N ALA A 16 -2.85 5.31 -5.63
CA ALA A 16 -3.43 4.96 -6.93
C ALA A 16 -3.86 6.18 -7.78
N GLU A 17 -4.04 7.35 -7.18
CA GLU A 17 -4.34 8.60 -7.90
C GLU A 17 -3.12 9.50 -8.09
N ALA A 18 -2.08 9.32 -7.26
CA ALA A 18 -0.99 10.28 -7.17
C ALA A 18 0.05 10.13 -8.30
N GLY A 19 0.12 8.98 -8.98
CA GLY A 19 1.12 8.73 -10.02
C GLY A 19 2.56 8.78 -9.51
N LEU A 20 2.75 8.59 -8.20
CA LEU A 20 4.03 8.70 -7.52
C LEU A 20 4.76 7.36 -7.47
N ASP A 21 6.09 7.44 -7.55
CA ASP A 21 6.98 6.37 -7.13
C ASP A 21 7.08 6.40 -5.60
N VAL A 22 6.23 5.59 -4.95
CA VAL A 22 6.06 5.56 -3.49
C VAL A 22 7.39 5.26 -2.78
N ASP A 23 8.17 4.31 -3.31
CA ASP A 23 9.44 3.91 -2.70
C ASP A 23 10.47 5.04 -2.78
N ARG A 24 10.54 5.73 -3.93
CA ARG A 24 11.41 6.88 -4.10
C ARG A 24 11.02 8.03 -3.18
N GLU A 25 9.73 8.36 -3.09
CA GLU A 25 9.26 9.48 -2.27
C GLU A 25 9.43 9.20 -0.77
N LEU A 26 9.16 7.97 -0.32
CA LEU A 26 9.42 7.58 1.06
C LEU A 26 10.92 7.60 1.36
N THR A 27 11.77 7.13 0.46
CA THR A 27 13.22 7.23 0.63
C THR A 27 13.68 8.69 0.74
N ARG A 28 13.09 9.60 -0.05
CA ARG A 28 13.37 11.04 0.01
C ARG A 28 12.93 11.66 1.34
N VAL A 29 11.74 11.32 1.83
CA VAL A 29 11.18 11.85 3.09
C VAL A 29 11.95 11.34 4.32
N PHE A 30 12.31 10.06 4.35
CA PHE A 30 13.01 9.46 5.48
C PHE A 30 14.54 9.64 5.42
N GLY A 31 15.09 10.09 4.29
CA GLY A 31 16.54 10.27 4.09
C GLY A 31 17.34 8.96 4.07
N ARG A 32 16.66 7.81 3.95
CA ARG A 32 17.25 6.46 3.95
C ARG A 32 16.26 5.48 3.33
N LYS A 33 16.75 4.30 2.96
CA LYS A 33 15.91 3.22 2.40
C LYS A 33 14.74 2.89 3.33
N VAL A 34 13.57 2.75 2.75
CA VAL A 34 12.33 2.35 3.44
C VAL A 34 11.93 0.95 3.01
N ARG A 35 11.37 0.18 3.93
CA ARG A 35 10.67 -1.06 3.66
C ARG A 35 9.21 -0.87 4.05
N LEU A 36 8.33 -0.88 3.04
CA LEU A 36 6.90 -0.85 3.30
C LEU A 36 6.47 -2.19 3.92
N VAL A 37 5.72 -2.13 5.00
CA VAL A 37 5.14 -3.28 5.69
C VAL A 37 3.62 -3.17 5.59
N ILE A 38 2.99 -4.20 5.05
CA ILE A 38 1.54 -4.29 4.93
C ILE A 38 1.02 -5.32 5.94
N PRO A 39 0.30 -4.88 6.99
CA PRO A 39 -0.40 -5.79 7.89
C PRO A 39 -1.51 -6.55 7.14
N GLN A 40 -1.74 -7.81 7.50
CA GLN A 40 -2.81 -8.62 6.89
C GLN A 40 -4.20 -7.93 6.95
N PRO A 41 -4.63 -7.29 8.05
CA PRO A 41 -5.92 -6.60 8.08
C PRO A 41 -6.05 -5.47 7.05
N VAL A 42 -4.94 -4.81 6.72
CA VAL A 42 -4.92 -3.77 5.68
C VAL A 42 -5.09 -4.40 4.29
N LEU A 43 -4.42 -5.53 4.04
CA LEU A 43 -4.60 -6.28 2.80
C LEU A 43 -6.04 -6.77 2.63
N ASP A 44 -6.64 -7.32 3.69
CA ASP A 44 -8.02 -7.80 3.69
C ASP A 44 -9.01 -6.65 3.39
N GLU A 45 -8.77 -5.47 3.97
CA GLU A 45 -9.59 -4.29 3.69
C GLU A 45 -9.51 -3.87 2.21
N VAL A 46 -8.30 -3.83 1.64
CA VAL A 46 -8.11 -3.47 0.23
C VAL A 46 -8.79 -4.50 -0.68
N GLN A 47 -8.69 -5.80 -0.37
CA GLN A 47 -9.39 -6.87 -1.09
C GLN A 47 -10.91 -6.71 -1.03
N ARG A 48 -11.46 -6.42 0.15
CA ARG A 48 -12.89 -6.14 0.33
C ARG A 48 -13.34 -4.95 -0.50
N ILE A 49 -12.56 -3.86 -0.54
CA ILE A 49 -12.87 -2.68 -1.37
C ILE A 49 -12.82 -3.02 -2.86
N ALA A 50 -11.86 -3.84 -3.30
CA ALA A 50 -11.76 -4.29 -4.70
C ALA A 50 -12.97 -5.13 -5.15
N ALA A 51 -13.57 -5.88 -4.23
CA ALA A 51 -14.75 -6.70 -4.46
C ALA A 51 -16.06 -5.91 -4.40
N GLN A 52 -16.25 -5.08 -3.37
CA GLN A 52 -17.57 -4.55 -2.97
C GLN A 52 -17.66 -3.01 -2.98
N GLY A 53 -16.56 -2.29 -3.24
CA GLY A 53 -16.56 -0.83 -3.22
C GLY A 53 -17.32 -0.18 -4.38
N SER A 54 -17.41 1.16 -4.37
CA SER A 54 -17.89 1.93 -5.52
C SER A 54 -17.01 1.69 -6.77
N PRO A 55 -17.49 1.94 -8.00
CA PRO A 55 -16.69 1.72 -9.21
C PRO A 55 -15.32 2.41 -9.18
N LYS A 56 -15.26 3.64 -8.64
CA LYS A 56 -14.01 4.38 -8.45
C LYS A 56 -13.09 3.70 -7.41
N ALA A 57 -13.64 3.33 -6.25
CA ALA A 57 -12.88 2.70 -5.18
C ALA A 57 -12.33 1.32 -5.59
N ARG A 58 -13.15 0.51 -6.29
CA ARG A 58 -12.74 -0.79 -6.82
C ARG A 58 -11.56 -0.69 -7.78
N ARG A 59 -11.58 0.30 -8.68
CA ARG A 59 -10.47 0.54 -9.62
C ARG A 59 -9.17 0.86 -8.87
N LYS A 60 -9.22 1.74 -7.86
CA LYS A 60 -8.06 2.06 -7.03
C LYS A 60 -7.54 0.83 -6.29
N ALA A 61 -8.43 0.08 -5.64
CA ALA A 61 -8.04 -1.09 -4.86
C ALA A 61 -7.39 -2.18 -5.73
N ARG A 62 -7.91 -2.43 -6.94
CA ARG A 62 -7.27 -3.36 -7.88
C ARG A 62 -5.87 -2.91 -8.30
N PHE A 63 -5.72 -1.62 -8.63
CA PHE A 63 -4.42 -1.03 -8.94
C PHE A 63 -3.41 -1.20 -7.81
N VAL A 64 -3.86 -1.02 -6.56
CA VAL A 64 -3.04 -1.27 -5.36
C VAL A 64 -2.65 -2.74 -5.28
N LEU A 65 -3.62 -3.67 -5.34
CA LEU A 65 -3.35 -5.12 -5.22
C LEU A 65 -2.35 -5.62 -6.26
N GLU A 66 -2.41 -5.14 -7.50
CA GLU A 66 -1.45 -5.49 -8.56
C GLU A 66 -0.01 -5.08 -8.20
N ARG A 67 0.15 -3.94 -7.52
CA ARG A 67 1.45 -3.40 -7.08
C ARG A 67 1.91 -3.95 -5.75
N LEU A 68 1.01 -4.53 -4.95
CA LEU A 68 1.37 -5.08 -3.65
C LEU A 68 2.25 -6.33 -3.73
N THR A 69 2.33 -6.96 -4.89
CA THR A 69 3.18 -8.13 -5.16
C THR A 69 4.68 -7.90 -4.91
N GLY A 70 5.13 -6.64 -4.85
CA GLY A 70 6.51 -6.25 -4.56
C GLY A 70 6.84 -5.96 -3.09
N TYR A 71 5.85 -5.90 -2.18
CA TYR A 71 6.08 -5.56 -0.77
C TYR A 71 6.06 -6.78 0.15
N GLY A 72 6.78 -6.71 1.26
CA GLY A 72 6.72 -7.73 2.30
C GLY A 72 5.39 -7.65 3.06
N THR A 73 4.65 -8.76 3.08
CA THR A 73 3.52 -8.95 3.99
C THR A 73 4.04 -9.40 5.35
N VAL A 74 3.49 -8.85 6.44
CA VAL A 74 3.80 -9.31 7.80
C VAL A 74 2.53 -9.85 8.43
N ASN A 75 2.57 -11.12 8.80
CA ASN A 75 1.53 -11.75 9.61
C ASN A 75 1.71 -11.27 11.04
N SER A 76 0.83 -10.39 11.50
CA SER A 76 0.68 -10.15 12.94
C SER A 76 0.09 -11.42 13.54
N SER A 77 0.94 -12.21 14.19
CA SER A 77 0.55 -13.39 14.96
C SER A 77 -0.01 -12.99 16.32
#